data_AF-A0A1B3B7C6-F1
#
_entry.id   AF-A0A1B3B7C6-F1
#
_cell.length_a   1.000
_cell.length_b   1.000
_cell.length_c   1.000
_cell.angle_alpha   90.00
_cell.angle_beta   90.00
_cell.angle_gamma   90.00
#
_symmetry.space_group_name_H-M   'P 1'
#
loop_
_entity.id
_entity.type
_entity.pdbx_description
1 polymer ?
#
loop_
_entity_poly.entity_id
_entity_poly.type
_entity_poly.pdbx_seq_one_letter_code
_entity_poly.pdbx_strand_id
1 'polypeptide(L)'
;LKITTDIINQEQNEVMPKNLLERCIWFTVQLFLKQSCSEPYNGYRAKFLMIVFWISATYVLADVYSAQLTSQFARPAHEQPINNLQKLHRAILREGYRLYVEKDSSSLEMLQNGTEIFRNLYALMKKQTDYEGYLIDSVESGIKLIADGLENKVVMGGRETLYFNMKQFGFKTFQLSQKLYTRYSAVAVQLGCPFLDSLNEVLIRLFEGGILEKMTNAEYEALSRLVDVNGLTNKFEQQDGVNSNAAAATTDNNKENKKFKNQSSDYIIQPINLRMLQGAFIALGFGWGLAVGIFLLEFFFGNQYFSVFKRLNGCFQQLCRRLKLTCQNYWKRYFS
;
A
#
# COMPACT_ATOMS: atom_id res chain seq x y z
N LEU A 1 4.05 -64.21 -25.48
CA LEU A 1 4.40 -63.73 -26.84
C LEU A 1 3.27 -62.99 -27.54
N LYS A 2 2.01 -63.47 -27.53
CA LYS A 2 0.84 -62.70 -28.02
C LYS A 2 0.50 -61.46 -27.17
N ILE A 3 0.51 -61.61 -25.84
CA ILE A 3 0.25 -60.49 -24.92
C ILE A 3 1.32 -59.39 -25.02
N THR A 4 2.57 -59.78 -25.27
CA THR A 4 3.70 -58.85 -25.41
C THR A 4 3.68 -58.09 -26.74
N THR A 5 3.12 -58.69 -27.80
CA THR A 5 2.98 -58.03 -29.11
C THR A 5 1.77 -57.11 -29.16
N ASP A 6 0.71 -57.38 -28.39
CA ASP A 6 -0.43 -56.47 -28.24
C ASP A 6 -0.08 -55.21 -27.42
N ILE A 7 0.81 -55.32 -26.42
CA ILE A 7 1.32 -54.17 -25.65
C ILE A 7 2.23 -53.29 -26.53
N ILE A 8 3.05 -53.89 -27.40
CA ILE A 8 3.93 -53.16 -28.32
C ILE A 8 3.13 -52.52 -29.47
N ASN A 9 2.06 -53.18 -29.94
CA ASN A 9 1.19 -52.63 -30.99
C ASN A 9 0.22 -51.55 -30.48
N GLN A 10 -0.06 -51.48 -29.18
CA GLN A 10 -0.84 -50.38 -28.58
C GLN A 10 -0.04 -49.07 -28.47
N GLU A 11 1.30 -49.10 -28.40
CA GLU A 11 2.13 -47.88 -28.39
C GLU A 11 2.17 -47.16 -29.75
N GLN A 12 1.76 -47.81 -30.86
CA GLN A 12 1.89 -47.25 -32.21
C GLN A 12 0.63 -46.58 -32.79
N ASN A 13 -0.49 -46.53 -32.05
CA ASN A 13 -1.72 -45.86 -32.49
C ASN A 13 -2.14 -44.69 -31.59
N GLU A 14 -1.19 -43.94 -31.03
CA GLU A 14 -1.50 -42.64 -30.45
C GLU A 14 -1.59 -41.59 -31.57
N VAL A 15 -2.79 -41.47 -32.17
CA VAL A 15 -3.10 -40.39 -33.11
C VAL A 15 -2.95 -39.06 -32.37
N MET A 16 -1.91 -38.30 -32.69
CA MET A 16 -1.68 -37.00 -32.09
C MET A 16 -2.90 -36.07 -32.31
N PRO A 17 -3.51 -35.51 -31.25
CA PRO A 17 -4.65 -34.61 -31.41
C PRO A 17 -4.23 -33.35 -32.17
N LYS A 18 -5.05 -32.95 -33.16
CA LYS A 18 -4.74 -31.89 -34.13
C LYS A 18 -4.56 -30.47 -33.54
N ASN A 19 -4.91 -30.26 -32.26
CA ASN A 19 -4.80 -28.97 -31.55
C ASN A 19 -4.00 -29.09 -30.24
N LEU A 20 -2.88 -29.82 -30.26
CA LEU A 20 -2.09 -30.13 -29.06
C LEU A 20 -1.54 -28.88 -28.36
N LEU A 21 -1.08 -27.89 -29.13
CA LEU A 21 -0.53 -26.64 -28.61
C LEU A 21 -1.60 -25.79 -27.90
N GLU A 22 -2.77 -25.63 -28.51
CA GLU A 22 -3.91 -24.90 -27.93
C GLU A 22 -4.38 -25.54 -26.63
N ARG A 23 -4.52 -26.88 -26.62
CA ARG A 23 -4.88 -27.64 -25.42
C ARG A 23 -3.82 -27.54 -24.33
N CYS A 24 -2.54 -27.53 -24.68
CA CYS A 24 -1.45 -27.32 -23.73
C CYS A 24 -1.45 -25.90 -23.16
N ILE A 25 -1.68 -24.86 -23.96
CA ILE A 25 -1.80 -23.47 -23.47
C ILE A 25 -3.00 -23.35 -22.53
N TRP A 26 -4.15 -23.91 -22.91
CA TRP A 26 -5.34 -23.87 -22.07
C TRP A 26 -5.12 -24.62 -20.75
N PHE A 27 -4.46 -25.77 -20.81
CA PHE A 27 -4.09 -26.54 -19.64
C PHE A 27 -3.14 -25.77 -18.71
N THR A 28 -2.08 -25.14 -19.23
CA THR A 28 -1.15 -24.37 -18.39
C THR A 28 -1.82 -23.18 -17.73
N VAL A 29 -2.73 -22.49 -18.43
CA VAL A 29 -3.52 -21.39 -17.86
C VAL A 29 -4.43 -21.90 -16.73
N GLN A 30 -5.18 -22.98 -16.95
CA GLN A 30 -6.04 -23.59 -15.93
C GLN A 30 -5.26 -24.06 -14.69
N LEU A 31 -4.03 -24.55 -14.90
CA LEU A 31 -3.12 -24.96 -13.84
C LEU A 31 -2.75 -23.80 -12.91
N PHE A 32 -2.39 -22.64 -13.47
CA PHE A 32 -2.05 -21.44 -12.70
C PHE A 32 -3.26 -20.86 -11.96
N LEU A 33 -4.46 -21.00 -12.53
CA LEU A 33 -5.73 -20.58 -11.93
C LEU A 33 -6.27 -21.56 -10.86
N LYS A 34 -5.54 -22.65 -10.55
CA LYS A 34 -5.98 -23.73 -9.65
C LYS A 34 -7.35 -24.33 -10.05
N GLN A 35 -7.67 -24.35 -11.35
CA GLN A 35 -8.91 -24.93 -11.85
C GLN A 35 -8.72 -26.41 -12.25
N SER A 36 -9.77 -27.21 -12.13
CA SER A 36 -9.74 -28.61 -12.54
C SER A 36 -9.47 -28.73 -14.04
N CYS A 37 -8.38 -29.42 -14.39
CA CYS A 37 -7.93 -29.55 -15.77
C CYS A 37 -8.41 -30.86 -16.41
N SER A 38 -8.69 -30.82 -17.71
CA SER A 38 -8.92 -32.02 -18.52
C SER A 38 -7.57 -32.54 -19.04
N GLU A 39 -7.34 -33.85 -18.97
CA GLU A 39 -6.09 -34.47 -19.44
C GLU A 39 -5.93 -34.28 -20.96
N PRO A 40 -4.89 -33.57 -21.45
CA PRO A 40 -4.74 -33.32 -22.89
C PRO A 40 -4.19 -34.54 -23.63
N TYR A 41 -3.56 -35.48 -22.93
CA TYR A 41 -2.94 -36.68 -23.50
C TYR A 41 -2.92 -37.83 -22.50
N ASN A 42 -3.20 -39.06 -22.96
CA ASN A 42 -3.36 -40.24 -22.09
C ASN A 42 -2.09 -41.09 -21.94
N GLY A 43 -0.92 -40.60 -22.36
CA GLY A 43 0.36 -41.28 -22.22
C GLY A 43 0.95 -41.19 -20.81
N TYR A 44 1.54 -42.27 -20.31
CA TYR A 44 2.11 -42.36 -18.95
C TYR A 44 3.21 -41.32 -18.67
N ARG A 45 4.05 -41.01 -19.67
CA ARG A 45 5.12 -39.99 -19.55
C ARG A 45 4.54 -38.58 -19.40
N ALA A 46 3.49 -38.28 -20.14
CA ALA A 46 2.81 -36.99 -20.07
C ALA A 46 2.10 -36.83 -18.72
N LYS A 47 1.39 -37.86 -18.23
CA LYS A 47 0.73 -37.81 -16.91
C LYS A 47 1.71 -37.53 -15.78
N PHE A 48 2.88 -38.17 -15.77
CA PHE A 48 3.90 -37.93 -14.77
C PHE A 48 4.38 -36.46 -14.79
N LEU A 49 4.73 -35.94 -15.97
CA LEU A 49 5.15 -34.54 -16.12
C LEU A 49 4.06 -33.55 -15.70
N MET A 50 2.79 -33.83 -16.02
CA MET A 50 1.66 -32.99 -15.64
C MET A 50 1.46 -32.96 -14.13
N ILE A 51 1.56 -34.09 -13.43
CA ILE A 51 1.44 -34.15 -11.98
C ILE A 51 2.59 -33.39 -11.31
N VAL A 52 3.83 -33.59 -11.77
CA VAL A 52 5.00 -32.88 -11.25
C VAL A 52 4.86 -31.37 -11.46
N PHE A 53 4.42 -30.95 -12.66
CA PHE A 53 4.20 -29.55 -12.98
C PHE A 53 3.02 -28.94 -12.22
N TRP A 54 1.95 -29.71 -11.99
CA TRP A 54 0.82 -29.30 -11.17
C TRP A 54 1.22 -29.07 -9.72
N ILE A 55 1.94 -30.03 -9.12
CA ILE A 55 2.44 -29.90 -7.74
C ILE A 55 3.41 -28.71 -7.65
N SER A 56 4.36 -28.56 -8.58
CA SER A 56 5.31 -27.45 -8.52
C SER A 56 4.63 -26.08 -8.68
N ALA A 57 3.70 -25.93 -9.63
CA ALA A 57 3.01 -24.67 -9.86
C ALA A 57 2.04 -24.30 -8.74
N THR A 58 1.25 -25.26 -8.24
CA THR A 58 0.20 -24.98 -7.25
C THR A 58 0.71 -24.92 -5.82
N TYR A 59 1.71 -25.71 -5.47
CA TYR A 59 2.30 -25.73 -4.12
C TYR A 59 3.34 -24.63 -3.99
N VAL A 60 4.36 -24.58 -4.86
CA VAL A 60 5.45 -23.62 -4.69
C VAL A 60 4.99 -22.21 -5.02
N LEU A 61 4.35 -21.98 -6.17
CA LEU A 61 4.09 -20.62 -6.65
C LEU A 61 2.96 -19.94 -5.87
N ALA A 62 1.86 -20.67 -5.63
CA ALA A 62 0.70 -20.09 -4.96
C ALA A 62 0.91 -19.93 -3.45
N ASP A 63 1.60 -20.85 -2.77
CA ASP A 63 1.84 -20.73 -1.33
C ASP A 63 2.90 -19.66 -1.05
N VAL A 64 3.96 -19.57 -1.87
CA VAL A 64 4.94 -18.47 -1.76
C VAL A 64 4.27 -17.12 -2.00
N TYR A 65 3.44 -16.99 -3.04
CA TYR A 65 2.70 -15.77 -3.31
C TYR A 65 1.76 -15.40 -2.15
N SER A 66 1.01 -16.37 -1.63
CA SER A 66 0.07 -16.15 -0.52
C SER A 66 0.81 -15.74 0.76
N ALA A 67 1.96 -16.37 1.06
CA ALA A 67 2.79 -16.02 2.20
C ALA A 67 3.37 -14.60 2.08
N GLN A 68 3.84 -14.22 0.90
CA GLN A 68 4.43 -12.91 0.67
C GLN A 68 3.38 -11.80 0.71
N LEU A 69 2.20 -12.02 0.14
CA LEU A 69 1.07 -11.11 0.20
C LEU A 69 0.57 -10.94 1.64
N THR A 70 0.50 -12.03 2.41
CA THR A 70 0.16 -11.98 3.85
C THR A 70 1.20 -11.17 4.63
N SER A 71 2.50 -11.37 4.35
CA SER A 71 3.59 -10.61 4.97
C SER A 71 3.50 -9.10 4.66
N GLN A 72 3.19 -8.74 3.41
CA GLN A 72 3.01 -7.35 3.01
C GLN A 72 1.78 -6.69 3.66
N PHE A 73 0.69 -7.43 3.87
CA PHE A 73 -0.46 -6.91 4.60
C PHE A 73 -0.24 -6.84 6.11
N ALA A 74 0.55 -7.76 6.68
CA ALA A 74 0.93 -7.70 8.09
C ALA A 74 1.82 -6.48 8.39
N ARG A 75 2.59 -5.99 7.41
CA ARG A 75 3.45 -4.83 7.55
C ARG A 75 3.21 -3.82 6.42
N PRO A 76 2.19 -2.95 6.56
CA PRO A 76 1.96 -1.90 5.58
C PRO A 76 3.23 -1.03 5.42
N ALA A 77 3.56 -0.70 4.18
CA ALA A 77 4.68 0.16 3.88
C ALA A 77 4.36 1.58 4.36
N HIS A 78 4.99 1.99 5.45
CA HIS A 78 5.02 3.39 5.85
C HIS A 78 6.15 4.11 5.11
N GLU A 79 5.91 5.39 4.78
CA GLU A 79 6.96 6.26 4.28
C GLU A 79 8.14 6.26 5.23
N GLN A 80 9.36 6.26 4.68
CA GLN A 80 10.54 6.16 5.53
C GLN A 80 10.68 7.43 6.36
N PRO A 81 10.89 7.27 7.68
CA PRO A 81 10.95 8.41 8.56
C PRO A 81 12.14 9.35 8.27
N ILE A 82 11.90 10.67 8.30
CA ILE A 82 12.96 11.70 8.21
C ILE A 82 13.71 11.77 9.55
N ASN A 83 14.69 10.88 9.72
CA ASN A 83 15.41 10.75 10.99
C ASN A 83 16.65 11.63 11.11
N ASN A 84 17.27 11.99 9.99
CA ASN A 84 18.57 12.67 9.97
C ASN A 84 18.48 14.00 9.23
N LEU A 85 19.33 14.95 9.59
CA LEU A 85 19.42 16.26 8.93
C LEU A 85 19.72 16.13 7.43
N GLN A 86 20.56 15.17 7.04
CA GLN A 86 20.86 14.90 5.62
C GLN A 86 19.64 14.40 4.84
N LYS A 87 18.80 13.57 5.48
CA LYS A 87 17.54 13.12 4.87
C LYS A 87 16.58 14.30 4.73
N LEU A 88 16.48 15.15 5.75
CA LEU A 88 15.67 16.36 5.71
C LEU A 88 16.11 17.30 4.57
N HIS A 89 17.42 17.54 4.43
CA HIS A 89 17.96 18.35 3.33
C HIS A 89 17.58 17.80 1.94
N ARG A 90 17.60 16.47 1.76
CA ARG A 90 17.17 15.83 0.51
C ARG A 90 15.66 15.91 0.30
N ALA A 91 14.87 15.73 1.37
CA ALA A 91 13.41 15.82 1.35
C ALA A 91 12.94 17.23 0.94
N ILE A 92 13.59 18.26 1.45
CA ILE A 92 13.34 19.66 1.07
C ILE A 92 13.63 19.90 -0.41
N LEU A 93 14.71 19.34 -0.94
CA LEU A 93 15.12 19.53 -2.35
C LEU A 93 14.28 18.72 -3.36
N ARG A 94 13.91 17.47 -3.02
CA ARG A 94 13.28 16.53 -3.96
C ARG A 94 11.79 16.34 -3.74
N GLU A 95 11.37 16.31 -2.49
CA GLU A 95 10.00 15.96 -2.07
C GLU A 95 9.18 17.20 -1.69
N GLY A 96 9.79 18.40 -1.76
CA GLY A 96 9.11 19.68 -1.58
C GLY A 96 8.74 20.00 -0.13
N TYR A 97 9.38 19.37 0.86
CA TYR A 97 9.10 19.65 2.28
C TYR A 97 9.43 21.10 2.65
N ARG A 98 8.55 21.76 3.42
CA ARG A 98 8.75 23.12 3.94
C ARG A 98 9.19 23.07 5.40
N LEU A 99 10.30 23.73 5.72
CA LEU A 99 10.83 23.81 7.09
C LEU A 99 10.31 25.06 7.81
N TYR A 100 9.77 24.86 9.00
CA TYR A 100 9.28 25.91 9.89
C TYR A 100 10.07 25.92 11.19
N VAL A 101 10.36 27.13 11.67
CA VAL A 101 11.16 27.36 12.88
C VAL A 101 10.55 28.50 13.67
N GLU A 102 10.55 28.38 14.99
CA GLU A 102 10.04 29.41 15.90
C GLU A 102 10.88 30.70 15.83
N LYS A 103 10.19 31.85 15.82
CA LYS A 103 10.78 33.20 15.88
C LYS A 103 11.59 33.36 17.16
N ASP A 104 12.74 34.03 17.05
CA ASP A 104 13.65 34.31 18.17
C ASP A 104 14.05 33.07 18.99
N SER A 105 13.98 31.88 18.37
CA SER A 105 14.28 30.63 19.04
C SER A 105 15.76 30.27 18.94
N SER A 106 16.23 29.53 19.93
CA SER A 106 17.55 28.88 19.90
C SER A 106 17.78 27.99 18.67
N SER A 107 16.70 27.46 18.09
CA SER A 107 16.77 26.62 16.88
C SER A 107 17.02 27.47 15.63
N LEU A 108 16.45 28.67 15.56
CA LEU A 108 16.71 29.63 14.50
C LEU A 108 18.15 30.14 14.56
N GLU A 109 18.62 30.51 15.76
CA GLU A 109 20.01 30.92 15.98
C GLU A 109 21.00 29.84 15.54
N MET A 110 20.70 28.57 15.86
CA MET A 110 21.50 27.41 15.43
C MET A 110 21.50 27.24 13.90
N LEU A 111 20.39 27.52 13.21
CA LEU A 111 20.35 27.44 11.75
C LEU A 111 21.13 28.57 11.08
N GLN A 112 21.06 29.78 11.65
CA GLN A 112 21.77 30.96 11.17
C GLN A 112 23.28 30.85 11.39
N ASN A 113 23.70 30.43 12.59
CA ASN A 113 25.10 30.38 13.01
C ASN A 113 25.74 28.99 12.84
N GLY A 114 24.96 27.98 12.45
CA GLY A 114 25.40 26.60 12.35
C GLY A 114 26.35 26.34 11.18
N THR A 115 27.05 25.21 11.25
CA THR A 115 28.01 24.80 10.23
C THR A 115 27.36 24.01 9.09
N GLU A 116 27.96 24.14 7.89
CA GLU A 116 27.73 23.36 6.67
C GLU A 116 26.25 23.05 6.36
N ILE A 117 25.73 21.95 6.91
CA ILE A 117 24.38 21.46 6.64
C ILE A 117 23.32 22.41 7.21
N PHE A 118 23.51 22.96 8.41
CA PHE A 118 22.54 23.88 9.01
C PHE A 118 22.45 25.20 8.23
N ARG A 119 23.59 25.75 7.81
CA ARG A 119 23.64 26.95 6.97
C ARG A 119 22.99 26.72 5.60
N ASN A 120 23.24 25.56 4.99
CA ASN A 120 22.60 25.19 3.72
C ASN A 120 21.08 25.04 3.90
N LEU A 121 20.65 24.43 5.01
CA LEU A 121 19.23 24.28 5.34
C LEU A 121 18.55 25.64 5.55
N TYR A 122 19.21 26.56 6.23
CA TYR A 122 18.75 27.93 6.41
C TYR A 122 18.61 28.67 5.07
N ALA A 123 19.59 28.52 4.17
CA ALA A 123 19.53 29.09 2.83
C ALA A 123 18.38 28.51 1.99
N LEU A 124 18.12 27.20 2.10
CA LEU A 124 16.99 26.54 1.45
C LEU A 124 15.65 27.04 2.02
N MET A 125 15.53 27.12 3.34
CA MET A 125 14.35 27.63 4.02
C MET A 125 14.01 29.06 3.57
N LYS A 126 15.02 29.94 3.47
CA LYS A 126 14.85 31.31 2.97
C LYS A 126 14.46 31.36 1.49
N LYS A 127 14.92 30.41 0.67
CA LYS A 127 14.58 30.33 -0.75
C LYS A 127 13.16 29.82 -1.01
N GLN A 128 12.59 29.06 -0.08
CA GLN A 128 11.27 28.45 -0.24
C GLN A 128 10.11 29.44 -0.09
N THR A 129 10.34 30.58 0.57
CA THR A 129 9.28 31.54 0.88
C THR A 129 9.79 32.96 0.65
N ASP A 130 9.14 33.71 -0.24
CA ASP A 130 9.52 35.11 -0.55
C ASP A 130 9.22 36.08 0.61
N TYR A 131 8.40 35.65 1.57
CA TYR A 131 8.07 36.37 2.81
C TYR A 131 8.44 35.51 4.03
N GLU A 132 8.56 36.10 5.22
CA GLU A 132 8.91 35.43 6.50
C GLU A 132 7.91 34.35 6.98
N GLY A 133 7.08 33.78 6.09
CA GLY A 133 6.11 32.72 6.40
C GLY A 133 6.73 31.39 6.84
N TYR A 134 8.06 31.24 6.81
CA TYR A 134 8.76 30.09 7.40
C TYR A 134 8.98 30.24 8.92
N LEU A 135 8.75 31.44 9.47
CA LEU A 135 8.89 31.74 10.89
C LEU A 135 7.52 31.64 11.57
N ILE A 136 7.42 30.72 12.53
CA ILE A 136 6.22 30.54 13.35
C ILE A 136 6.36 31.24 14.70
N ASP A 137 5.25 31.72 15.28
CA ASP A 137 5.29 32.42 16.57
C ASP A 137 5.54 31.48 17.75
N SER A 138 5.11 30.21 17.62
CA SER A 138 5.30 29.18 18.64
C SER A 138 5.41 27.80 18.00
N VAL A 139 6.18 26.90 18.62
CA VAL A 139 6.27 25.48 18.22
C VAL A 139 4.89 24.81 18.14
N GLU A 140 3.95 25.18 19.02
CA GLU A 140 2.59 24.63 19.02
C GLU A 140 1.83 24.99 17.73
N SER A 141 1.98 26.24 17.26
CA SER A 141 1.37 26.69 16.00
C SER A 141 1.93 25.90 14.81
N GLY A 142 3.24 25.61 14.82
CA GLY A 142 3.86 24.74 13.81
C GLY A 142 3.29 23.33 13.82
N ILE A 143 3.05 22.76 15.00
CA ILE A 143 2.50 21.41 15.12
C ILE A 143 1.04 21.37 14.64
N LYS A 144 0.23 22.40 14.92
CA LYS A 144 -1.12 22.53 14.36
C LYS A 144 -1.09 22.57 12.83
N LEU A 145 -0.14 23.30 12.24
CA LEU A 145 0.02 23.35 10.78
C LEU A 145 0.35 21.98 10.16
N ILE A 146 1.08 21.12 10.88
CA ILE A 146 1.34 19.73 10.47
C ILE A 146 0.09 18.86 10.71
N ALA A 147 -0.62 19.07 11.81
CA ALA A 147 -1.83 18.33 12.17
C ALA A 147 -2.92 18.42 11.10
N ASP A 148 -3.02 19.57 10.43
CA ASP A 148 -3.98 19.81 9.34
C ASP A 148 -3.76 18.87 8.13
N GLY A 149 -2.57 18.26 7.99
CA GLY A 149 -2.30 17.18 7.04
C GLY A 149 -2.29 17.54 5.55
N LEU A 150 -2.40 18.83 5.23
CA LEU A 150 -2.57 19.31 3.83
C LEU A 150 -1.25 19.39 3.04
N GLU A 151 -0.10 19.55 3.69
CA GLU A 151 1.19 19.72 3.02
C GLU A 151 2.34 19.01 3.74
N ASN A 152 3.43 18.74 3.00
CA ASN A 152 4.68 18.21 3.52
C ASN A 152 5.42 19.28 4.34
N LYS A 153 5.07 19.41 5.62
CA LYS A 153 5.64 20.41 6.54
C LYS A 153 6.52 19.75 7.60
N VAL A 154 7.61 20.42 7.97
CA VAL A 154 8.53 20.00 9.03
C VAL A 154 8.70 21.15 9.99
N VAL A 155 8.60 20.87 11.30
CA VAL A 155 8.86 21.86 12.35
C VAL A 155 10.13 21.46 13.09
N MET A 156 11.02 22.43 13.29
CA MET A 156 12.23 22.27 14.09
C MET A 156 12.10 23.04 15.40
N GLY A 157 12.40 22.37 16.51
CA GLY A 157 12.30 22.96 17.86
C GLY A 157 12.92 22.07 18.93
N GLY A 158 12.71 22.44 20.19
CA GLY A 158 13.18 21.66 21.34
C GLY A 158 12.54 20.27 21.37
N ARG A 159 13.37 19.23 21.53
CA ARG A 159 12.89 17.83 21.54
C ARG A 159 11.79 17.58 22.55
N GLU A 160 11.93 18.15 23.75
CA GLU A 160 10.96 17.97 24.84
C GLU A 160 9.62 18.60 24.49
N THR A 161 9.64 19.85 23.99
CA THR A 161 8.46 20.58 23.53
C THR A 161 7.77 19.86 22.39
N LEU A 162 8.53 19.33 21.42
CA LEU A 162 7.98 18.54 20.31
C LEU A 162 7.35 17.24 20.82
N TYR A 163 8.05 16.51 21.70
CA TYR A 163 7.55 15.26 22.27
C TYR A 163 6.26 15.46 23.06
N PHE A 164 6.23 16.50 23.88
CA PHE A 164 5.06 16.91 24.66
C PHE A 164 3.86 17.21 23.75
N ASN A 165 4.05 18.07 22.75
CA ASN A 165 2.97 18.44 21.84
C ASN A 165 2.50 17.25 20.97
N MET A 166 3.41 16.37 20.53
CA MET A 166 3.02 15.15 19.81
C MET A 166 2.11 14.24 20.65
N LYS A 167 2.33 14.18 21.97
CA LYS A 167 1.44 13.45 22.88
C LYS A 167 0.08 14.14 23.01
N GLN A 168 0.06 15.47 23.01
CA GLN A 168 -1.16 16.27 23.10
C GLN A 168 -2.04 16.19 21.84
N PHE A 169 -1.46 16.35 20.65
CA PHE A 169 -2.18 16.35 19.36
C PHE A 169 -2.37 14.95 18.76
N GLY A 170 -1.79 13.91 19.36
CA GLY A 170 -1.95 12.52 18.98
C GLY A 170 -0.75 11.96 18.18
N PHE A 171 -0.23 10.81 18.61
CA PHE A 171 1.03 10.24 18.09
C PHE A 171 0.97 9.70 16.64
N LYS A 172 -0.23 9.54 16.06
CA LYS A 172 -0.39 8.84 14.77
C LYS A 172 -0.03 9.68 13.54
N THR A 173 -0.06 11.01 13.68
CA THR A 173 0.14 11.97 12.58
C THR A 173 1.54 12.56 12.57
N PHE A 174 2.31 12.40 13.65
CA PHE A 174 3.60 13.03 13.80
C PHE A 174 4.70 11.99 13.95
N GLN A 175 5.88 12.39 13.51
CA GLN A 175 7.08 11.60 13.67
C GLN A 175 8.23 12.49 14.12
N LEU A 176 8.90 12.07 15.19
CA LEU A 176 10.03 12.80 15.75
C LEU A 176 11.32 12.31 15.11
N SER A 177 12.18 13.23 14.67
CA SER A 177 13.51 12.89 14.15
C SER A 177 14.46 12.49 15.28
N GLN A 178 15.65 12.00 14.92
CA GLN A 178 16.70 11.80 15.90
C GLN A 178 17.20 13.13 16.46
N LYS A 179 17.89 13.06 17.60
CA LYS A 179 18.51 14.22 18.26
C LYS A 179 19.58 14.81 17.34
N LEU A 180 19.38 16.05 16.90
CA LEU A 180 20.30 16.76 16.01
C LEU A 180 21.49 17.36 16.76
N TYR A 181 21.23 17.91 17.95
CA TYR A 181 22.24 18.48 18.82
C TYR A 181 21.78 18.41 20.29
N THR A 182 22.70 18.63 21.22
CA THR A 182 22.42 18.68 22.66
C THR A 182 22.41 20.12 23.13
N ARG A 183 21.31 20.54 23.76
CA ARG A 183 21.25 21.78 24.53
C ARG A 183 20.66 21.43 25.89
N TYR A 184 21.23 22.02 26.94
CA TYR A 184 20.78 21.81 28.30
C TYR A 184 19.90 22.99 28.72
N SER A 185 18.82 22.70 29.43
CA SER A 185 18.06 23.72 30.14
C SER A 185 18.79 24.03 31.44
N ALA A 186 18.87 25.31 31.79
CA ALA A 186 19.50 25.79 33.01
C ALA A 186 18.63 26.86 33.66
N VAL A 187 18.76 27.01 34.98
CA VAL A 187 18.09 28.08 35.72
C VAL A 187 19.00 29.29 35.70
N ALA A 188 18.52 30.39 35.09
CA ALA A 188 19.24 31.64 35.07
C ALA A 188 19.04 32.38 36.40
N VAL A 189 20.15 32.86 37.00
CA VAL A 189 20.15 33.71 38.18
C VAL A 189 20.88 35.01 37.88
N GLN A 190 20.59 36.07 38.63
CA GLN A 190 21.32 37.34 38.49
C GLN A 190 22.81 37.13 38.83
N LEU A 191 23.67 37.88 38.15
CA LEU A 191 25.11 37.83 38.39
C LEU A 191 25.39 38.26 39.84
N GLY A 192 26.12 37.42 40.58
CA GLY A 192 26.41 37.66 42.00
C GLY A 192 25.32 37.19 42.98
N CYS A 193 24.35 36.39 42.54
CA CYS A 193 23.35 35.81 43.43
C CYS A 193 24.01 34.98 44.55
N PRO A 194 23.77 35.29 45.84
CA PRO A 194 24.40 34.58 46.96
C PRO A 194 23.90 33.14 47.14
N PHE A 195 22.80 32.77 46.48
CA PHE A 195 22.18 31.46 46.57
C PHE A 195 22.60 30.50 45.45
N LEU A 196 23.49 30.90 44.55
CA LEU A 196 23.87 30.11 43.38
C LEU A 196 24.39 28.72 43.77
N ASP A 197 25.33 28.66 44.72
CA ASP A 197 25.94 27.40 45.14
C ASP A 197 24.95 26.47 45.82
N SER A 198 24.10 27.03 46.70
CA SER A 198 23.05 26.28 47.39
C SER A 198 22.00 25.73 46.40
N LEU A 199 21.59 26.54 45.42
CA LEU A 199 20.65 26.12 44.37
C LEU A 199 21.25 24.99 43.53
N ASN A 200 22.52 25.12 43.14
CA ASN A 200 23.21 24.12 42.34
C ASN A 200 23.33 22.79 43.08
N GLU A 201 23.68 22.81 44.37
CA GLU A 201 23.75 21.60 45.20
C GLU A 201 22.39 20.89 45.29
N VAL A 202 21.30 21.65 45.51
CA VAL A 202 19.96 21.09 45.54
C VAL A 202 19.56 20.49 44.19
N LEU A 203 19.86 21.17 43.08
CA LEU A 203 19.58 20.67 41.73
C LEU A 203 20.31 19.36 41.44
N ILE A 204 21.58 19.25 41.82
CA ILE A 204 22.37 18.02 41.67
C ILE A 204 21.73 16.89 42.48
N ARG A 205 21.38 17.13 43.76
CA ARG A 205 20.71 16.12 44.60
C ARG A 205 19.36 15.69 44.04
N LEU A 206 18.57 16.60 43.48
CA LEU A 206 17.28 16.29 42.83
C LEU A 206 17.47 15.45 41.56
N PHE A 207 18.53 15.72 40.80
CA PHE A 207 18.89 14.99 39.60
C PHE A 207 19.38 13.58 39.93
N GLU A 208 20.36 13.46 40.84
CA GLU A 208 20.92 12.18 41.29
C GLU A 208 19.88 11.31 42.02
N GLY A 209 18.96 11.94 42.76
CA GLY A 209 17.84 11.26 43.39
C GLY A 209 16.74 10.81 42.43
N GLY A 210 16.85 11.09 41.12
CA GLY A 210 15.86 10.72 40.10
C GLY A 210 14.51 11.41 40.26
N ILE A 211 14.41 12.43 41.12
CA ILE A 211 13.16 13.13 41.42
C ILE A 211 12.71 13.92 40.19
N LEU A 212 13.65 14.54 39.47
CA LEU A 212 13.34 15.29 38.26
C LEU A 212 12.76 14.39 37.18
N GLU A 213 13.33 13.20 36.96
CA GLU A 213 12.81 12.22 36.01
C GLU A 213 11.41 11.73 36.41
N LYS A 214 11.20 11.46 37.70
CA LYS A 214 9.88 11.06 38.22
C LYS A 214 8.83 12.15 38.01
N MET A 215 9.18 13.41 38.25
CA MET A 215 8.29 14.55 38.04
C MET A 215 7.93 14.69 36.56
N THR A 216 8.93 14.65 35.67
CA THR A 216 8.71 14.75 34.22
C THR A 216 7.80 13.62 33.71
N ASN A 217 8.04 12.37 34.14
CA ASN A 217 7.19 11.24 33.76
C ASN A 217 5.76 11.36 34.30
N ALA A 218 5.59 11.86 35.53
CA ALA A 218 4.27 12.07 36.11
C ALA A 218 3.47 13.13 35.32
N GLU A 219 4.10 14.21 34.88
CA GLU A 219 3.48 15.21 34.00
C GLU A 219 3.04 14.57 32.69
N TYR A 220 3.93 13.79 32.04
CA TYR A 220 3.57 13.09 30.79
C TYR A 220 2.36 12.16 30.93
N GLU A 221 2.29 11.41 32.03
CA GLU A 221 1.13 10.55 32.31
C GLU A 221 -0.14 11.37 32.54
N ALA A 222 -0.07 12.46 33.30
CA ALA A 222 -1.21 13.33 33.54
C ALA A 222 -1.78 13.88 32.22
N LEU A 223 -0.91 14.34 31.32
CA LEU A 223 -1.30 14.80 30.00
C LEU A 223 -1.91 13.71 29.13
N SER A 224 -1.34 12.50 29.10
CA SER A 224 -1.95 11.41 28.33
C SER A 224 -3.38 11.12 28.77
N ARG A 225 -3.67 11.20 30.08
CA ARG A 225 -5.02 11.00 30.62
C ARG A 225 -5.97 12.11 30.19
N LEU A 226 -5.51 13.37 30.18
CA LEU A 226 -6.32 14.50 29.71
C LEU A 226 -6.67 14.39 28.22
N VAL A 227 -5.72 13.94 27.40
CA VAL A 227 -5.93 13.73 25.96
C VAL A 227 -6.89 12.58 25.68
N ASP A 228 -6.81 11.47 26.43
CA ASP A 228 -7.76 10.38 26.29
C ASP A 228 -9.19 10.82 26.64
N VAL A 229 -9.35 11.62 27.69
CA VAL A 229 -10.64 12.17 28.12
C VAL A 229 -11.20 13.14 27.09
N ASN A 230 -10.42 14.12 26.63
CA ASN A 230 -10.87 15.13 25.64
C ASN A 230 -11.00 14.55 24.22
N GLY A 231 -10.17 13.57 23.86
CA GLY A 231 -10.23 12.85 22.59
C GLY A 231 -11.43 11.91 22.47
N LEU A 232 -11.98 11.45 23.61
CA LEU A 232 -13.30 10.83 23.67
C LEU A 232 -14.40 11.88 23.44
N THR A 233 -14.31 13.06 24.07
CA THR A 233 -15.31 14.14 23.89
C THR A 233 -15.40 14.62 22.45
N ASN A 234 -14.27 14.81 21.76
CA ASN A 234 -14.24 15.23 20.35
C ASN A 234 -14.72 14.15 19.37
N LYS A 235 -14.81 12.88 19.79
CA LYS A 235 -15.41 11.80 18.99
C LYS A 235 -16.93 11.69 19.18
N PHE A 236 -17.46 12.22 20.29
CA PHE A 236 -18.91 12.22 20.56
C PHE A 236 -19.62 13.42 19.92
N GLU A 237 -18.93 14.54 19.63
CA GLU A 237 -19.57 15.72 19.03
C GLU A 237 -19.65 15.71 17.49
N GLN A 238 -19.26 14.61 16.84
CA GLN A 238 -19.34 14.47 15.39
C GLN A 238 -20.15 13.24 14.96
N GLN A 239 -21.24 12.92 15.66
CA GLN A 239 -22.28 12.01 15.15
C GLN A 239 -23.60 12.09 15.94
N ASP A 240 -24.26 13.24 15.95
CA ASP A 240 -25.68 13.29 16.31
C ASP A 240 -26.54 13.14 15.06
N GLY A 241 -26.96 11.90 14.83
CA GLY A 241 -27.82 11.48 13.74
C GLY A 241 -28.19 10.01 13.80
N VAL A 242 -29.14 9.68 14.70
CA VAL A 242 -30.07 8.53 14.63
C VAL A 242 -29.67 7.21 15.30
N ASN A 243 -30.27 7.02 16.49
CA ASN A 243 -30.90 5.82 17.07
C ASN A 243 -30.12 4.59 17.58
N SER A 244 -30.54 4.27 18.82
CA SER A 244 -30.90 2.96 19.42
C SER A 244 -29.85 2.10 20.13
N ASN A 245 -29.94 2.14 21.47
CA ASN A 245 -30.10 1.01 22.39
C ASN A 245 -29.23 -0.23 22.20
N ALA A 246 -28.24 -0.39 23.07
CA ALA A 246 -27.98 -1.66 23.76
C ALA A 246 -27.13 -1.40 25.01
N ALA A 247 -27.75 -1.60 26.17
CA ALA A 247 -27.07 -1.74 27.44
C ALA A 247 -26.29 -3.05 27.47
N ALA A 248 -25.03 -3.01 27.88
CA ALA A 248 -24.36 -4.15 28.51
C ALA A 248 -23.24 -3.62 29.40
N ALA A 249 -23.45 -3.78 30.70
CA ALA A 249 -22.47 -3.53 31.74
C ALA A 249 -21.32 -4.56 31.65
N THR A 250 -20.10 -4.09 31.83
CA THR A 250 -19.06 -4.87 32.53
C THR A 250 -17.99 -3.91 33.07
N THR A 251 -18.08 -3.72 34.38
CA THR A 251 -16.97 -3.33 35.25
C THR A 251 -15.84 -4.34 35.07
N ASP A 252 -14.62 -3.89 34.78
CA ASP A 252 -13.45 -4.66 35.19
C ASP A 252 -12.24 -3.79 35.49
N ASN A 253 -11.77 -3.97 36.71
CA ASN A 253 -10.57 -3.39 37.27
C ASN A 253 -9.35 -4.09 36.66
N ASN A 254 -8.39 -3.34 36.12
CA ASN A 254 -7.00 -3.79 36.07
C ASN A 254 -6.05 -2.60 35.98
N LYS A 255 -5.65 -2.11 37.16
CA LYS A 255 -4.34 -1.51 37.37
C LYS A 255 -3.38 -2.65 37.65
N GLU A 256 -2.41 -2.87 36.76
CA GLU A 256 -1.02 -3.12 37.14
C GLU A 256 -0.10 -3.25 35.91
N ASN A 257 1.05 -2.58 36.02
CA ASN A 257 2.32 -2.88 35.35
C ASN A 257 2.43 -2.73 33.82
N LYS A 258 2.74 -1.50 33.38
CA LYS A 258 3.60 -1.26 32.20
C LYS A 258 4.83 -0.47 32.61
N LYS A 259 5.85 -1.18 33.11
CA LYS A 259 7.25 -0.71 33.03
C LYS A 259 7.71 -0.82 31.57
N PHE A 260 8.27 0.27 31.07
CA PHE A 260 9.24 0.36 29.96
C PHE A 260 9.16 -0.75 28.90
N LYS A 261 8.33 -0.53 27.88
CA LYS A 261 8.60 -1.07 26.55
C LYS A 261 8.60 0.07 25.55
N ASN A 262 9.66 0.08 24.75
CA ASN A 262 9.90 0.99 23.65
C ASN A 262 8.63 1.33 22.87
N GLN A 263 8.57 2.59 22.50
CA GLN A 263 7.66 3.24 21.58
C GLN A 263 7.66 2.52 20.22
N SER A 264 7.00 1.38 20.15
CA SER A 264 6.49 0.79 18.91
C SER A 264 5.00 1.02 18.95
N SER A 265 4.52 1.89 18.07
CA SER A 265 3.14 1.94 17.60
C SER A 265 2.49 0.56 17.73
N ASP A 266 1.44 0.43 18.56
CA ASP A 266 0.53 -0.70 18.46
C ASP A 266 0.04 -0.70 17.01
N TYR A 267 0.60 -1.60 16.21
CA TYR A 267 0.27 -1.79 14.81
C TYR A 267 -1.14 -2.36 14.79
N ILE A 268 -2.13 -1.48 14.87
CA ILE A 268 -3.51 -1.85 14.62
C ILE A 268 -3.53 -2.26 13.16
N ILE A 269 -3.60 -3.56 12.93
CA ILE A 269 -3.73 -4.16 11.61
C ILE A 269 -4.95 -3.48 10.97
N GLN A 270 -4.71 -2.66 9.95
CA GLN A 270 -5.80 -2.00 9.26
C GLN A 270 -6.66 -3.06 8.58
N PRO A 271 -8.00 -3.03 8.74
CA PRO A 271 -8.87 -3.92 8.00
C PRO A 271 -8.68 -3.67 6.50
N ILE A 272 -8.77 -4.73 5.70
CA ILE A 272 -8.63 -4.66 4.24
C ILE A 272 -9.63 -3.63 3.70
N ASN A 273 -9.11 -2.58 3.07
CA ASN A 273 -9.92 -1.51 2.46
C ASN A 273 -10.15 -1.82 0.97
N LEU A 274 -11.32 -1.45 0.44
CA LEU A 274 -11.70 -1.58 -0.97
C LEU A 274 -10.67 -0.95 -1.92
N ARG A 275 -10.00 0.15 -1.49
CA ARG A 275 -8.91 0.78 -2.25
C ARG A 275 -7.77 -0.18 -2.56
N MET A 276 -7.46 -1.10 -1.65
CA MET A 276 -6.38 -2.07 -1.82
C MET A 276 -6.72 -3.13 -2.88
N LEU A 277 -8.01 -3.36 -3.13
CA LEU A 277 -8.52 -4.32 -4.11
C LEU A 277 -8.84 -3.68 -5.48
N GLN A 278 -8.71 -2.35 -5.61
CA GLN A 278 -9.06 -1.63 -6.84
C GLN A 278 -8.31 -2.18 -8.08
N GLY A 279 -7.04 -2.55 -7.93
CA GLY A 279 -6.26 -3.14 -9.02
C GLY A 279 -6.84 -4.46 -9.54
N ALA A 280 -7.37 -5.31 -8.66
CA ALA A 280 -8.00 -6.56 -9.05
C ALA A 280 -9.30 -6.32 -9.84
N PHE A 281 -10.11 -5.32 -9.43
CA PHE A 281 -11.32 -4.94 -10.18
C PHE A 281 -11.00 -4.35 -11.56
N ILE A 282 -9.95 -3.54 -11.67
CA ILE A 282 -9.50 -2.99 -12.96
C ILE A 282 -9.05 -4.12 -13.89
N ALA A 283 -8.26 -5.07 -13.38
CA ALA A 283 -7.81 -6.23 -14.17
C ALA A 283 -9.00 -7.09 -14.63
N LEU A 284 -10.00 -7.31 -13.78
CA LEU A 284 -11.22 -8.03 -14.14
C LEU A 284 -12.00 -7.28 -15.24
N GLY A 285 -12.18 -5.97 -15.09
CA GLY A 285 -12.85 -5.14 -16.10
C GLY A 285 -12.15 -5.19 -17.45
N PHE A 286 -10.82 -5.09 -17.46
CA PHE A 286 -10.02 -5.23 -18.68
C PHE A 286 -10.13 -6.62 -19.31
N GLY A 287 -10.16 -7.68 -18.48
CA GLY A 287 -10.38 -9.05 -18.94
C GLY A 287 -11.72 -9.25 -19.65
N TRP A 288 -12.80 -8.72 -19.07
CA TRP A 288 -14.13 -8.74 -19.72
C TRP A 288 -14.14 -7.91 -21.01
N GLY A 289 -13.50 -6.73 -21.01
CA GLY A 289 -13.39 -5.89 -22.19
C GLY A 289 -12.65 -6.59 -23.34
N LEU A 290 -11.54 -7.26 -23.06
CA LEU A 290 -10.81 -8.06 -24.05
C LEU A 290 -11.63 -9.26 -24.55
N ALA A 291 -12.33 -9.96 -23.66
CA ALA A 291 -13.16 -11.11 -24.05
C ALA A 291 -14.30 -10.68 -24.99
N VAL A 292 -14.98 -9.58 -24.67
CA VAL A 292 -16.01 -8.99 -25.55
C VAL A 292 -15.39 -8.50 -26.85
N GLY A 293 -14.21 -7.88 -26.80
CA GLY A 293 -13.49 -7.42 -28.00
C GLY A 293 -13.14 -8.57 -28.95
N ILE A 294 -12.60 -9.67 -28.43
CA ILE A 294 -12.27 -10.88 -29.21
C ILE A 294 -13.55 -11.51 -29.77
N PHE A 295 -14.62 -11.60 -28.98
CA PHE A 295 -15.90 -12.14 -29.43
C PHE A 295 -16.52 -11.30 -30.55
N LEU A 296 -16.46 -9.98 -30.45
CA LEU A 296 -16.91 -9.09 -31.53
C LEU A 296 -16.04 -9.24 -32.78
N LEU A 297 -14.72 -9.35 -32.61
CA LEU A 297 -13.80 -9.56 -33.72
C LEU A 297 -14.11 -10.88 -34.44
N GLU A 298 -14.31 -11.97 -33.70
CA GLU A 298 -14.74 -13.25 -34.27
C GLU A 298 -16.12 -13.17 -34.93
N PHE A 299 -17.06 -12.42 -34.36
CA PHE A 299 -18.37 -12.19 -34.96
C PHE A 299 -18.27 -11.40 -36.27
N PHE A 300 -17.49 -10.32 -36.34
CA PHE A 300 -17.35 -9.50 -37.55
C PHE A 300 -16.57 -10.23 -38.66
N PHE A 301 -15.46 -10.88 -38.33
CA PHE A 301 -14.67 -11.64 -39.32
C PHE A 301 -15.36 -12.94 -39.73
N GLY A 302 -16.01 -13.64 -38.80
CA GLY A 302 -16.82 -14.83 -39.08
C GLY A 302 -18.06 -14.51 -39.93
N ASN A 303 -18.73 -13.38 -39.68
CA ASN A 303 -19.89 -12.95 -40.46
C ASN A 303 -19.48 -12.46 -41.86
N GLN A 304 -18.29 -11.85 -42.05
CA GLN A 304 -17.77 -11.57 -43.39
C GLN A 304 -17.52 -12.87 -44.18
N TYR A 305 -16.89 -13.88 -43.58
CA TYR A 305 -16.67 -15.19 -44.22
C TYR A 305 -17.99 -15.90 -44.53
N PHE A 306 -18.96 -15.86 -43.60
CA PHE A 306 -20.28 -16.47 -43.77
C PHE A 306 -21.13 -15.74 -44.84
N SER A 307 -21.04 -14.41 -44.94
CA SER A 307 -21.75 -13.62 -45.96
C SER A 307 -21.24 -13.90 -47.38
N VAL A 308 -19.93 -14.10 -47.55
CA VAL A 308 -19.30 -14.47 -48.82
C VAL A 308 -19.68 -15.91 -49.19
N PHE A 309 -19.65 -16.84 -48.24
CA PHE A 309 -20.03 -18.24 -48.47
C PHE A 309 -21.52 -18.40 -48.80
N LYS A 310 -22.40 -17.63 -48.15
CA LYS A 310 -23.85 -17.62 -48.43
C LYS A 310 -24.17 -16.98 -49.79
N ARG A 311 -23.41 -15.95 -50.21
CA ARG A 311 -23.50 -15.37 -51.58
C ARG A 311 -23.01 -16.35 -52.65
N LEU A 312 -21.93 -17.08 -52.40
CA LEU A 312 -21.42 -18.12 -53.31
C LEU A 312 -22.38 -19.30 -53.44
N ASN A 313 -22.90 -19.85 -52.33
CA ASN A 313 -23.88 -20.94 -52.37
C ASN A 313 -25.22 -20.51 -53.01
N GLY A 314 -25.68 -19.28 -52.76
CA GLY A 314 -26.88 -18.74 -53.39
C GLY A 314 -26.71 -18.54 -54.91
N CYS A 315 -25.56 -18.04 -55.34
CA CYS A 315 -25.23 -17.87 -56.76
C CYS A 315 -25.08 -19.23 -57.47
N PHE A 316 -24.44 -20.21 -56.82
CA PHE A 316 -24.26 -21.56 -57.37
C PHE A 316 -25.61 -22.28 -57.55
N GLN A 317 -26.54 -22.16 -56.60
CA GLN A 317 -27.89 -22.70 -56.76
C GLN A 317 -28.68 -22.03 -57.89
N GLN A 318 -28.52 -20.72 -58.10
CA GLN A 318 -29.18 -20.02 -59.21
C GLN A 318 -28.56 -20.38 -60.56
N LEU A 319 -27.24 -20.58 -60.62
CA LEU A 319 -26.54 -21.02 -61.84
C LEU A 319 -26.93 -22.44 -62.24
N CYS A 320 -27.03 -23.37 -61.26
CA CYS A 320 -27.52 -24.73 -61.52
C CYS A 320 -28.97 -24.76 -62.00
N ARG A 321 -29.85 -23.90 -61.47
CA ARG A 321 -31.24 -23.79 -61.96
C ARG A 321 -31.30 -23.24 -63.38
N ARG A 322 -30.48 -22.24 -63.73
CA ARG A 322 -30.40 -21.70 -65.09
C ARG A 322 -29.84 -22.72 -66.07
N LEU A 323 -28.77 -23.43 -65.71
CA LEU A 323 -28.19 -24.51 -66.52
C LEU A 323 -29.19 -25.63 -66.78
N LYS A 324 -29.99 -26.02 -65.78
CA LYS A 324 -31.04 -27.04 -65.93
C LYS A 324 -32.15 -26.60 -66.89
N LEU A 325 -32.54 -25.32 -66.87
CA LEU A 325 -33.53 -24.74 -67.78
C LEU A 325 -32.99 -24.57 -69.20
N THR A 326 -31.74 -24.16 -69.37
CA THR A 326 -31.10 -24.11 -70.70
C THR A 326 -30.91 -25.49 -71.30
N CYS A 327 -30.55 -26.51 -70.50
CA CYS A 327 -30.49 -27.89 -70.99
C CYS A 327 -31.87 -28.43 -71.40
N GLN A 328 -32.93 -28.12 -70.65
CA GLN A 328 -34.30 -28.51 -71.04
C GLN A 328 -34.76 -27.81 -72.34
N ASN A 329 -34.39 -26.54 -72.53
CA ASN A 329 -34.73 -25.80 -73.75
C ASN A 329 -33.88 -26.22 -74.97
N TYR A 330 -32.61 -26.60 -74.77
CA TYR A 330 -31.79 -27.19 -75.84
C TYR A 330 -32.30 -28.57 -76.26
N TRP A 331 -32.75 -29.39 -75.30
CA TRP A 331 -33.28 -30.73 -75.59
C TRP A 331 -34.60 -30.67 -76.38
N LYS A 332 -35.47 -29.68 -76.11
CA LYS A 332 -36.71 -29.45 -76.88
C LYS A 332 -36.48 -28.95 -78.31
N ARG A 333 -35.33 -28.33 -78.60
CA ARG A 333 -35.02 -27.79 -79.94
C ARG A 333 -34.36 -28.80 -80.87
N TYR A 334 -33.82 -29.89 -80.34
CA TYR A 334 -33.17 -30.95 -81.12
C TYR A 334 -34.09 -32.13 -81.45
N PHE A 335 -35.28 -32.17 -80.84
CA PHE A 335 -36.24 -33.29 -80.96
C PHE A 335 -37.62 -32.88 -81.49
N SER A 336 -37.73 -31.70 -82.11
CA SER A 336 -38.84 -31.26 -82.95
C SER A 336 -38.28 -30.89 -84.31
#